data_AF-Q9Y8B0-F1
#
_entry.id   AF-Q9Y8B0-F1
#
_cell.length_a   1.000
_cell.length_b   1.000
_cell.length_c   1.000
_cell.angle_alpha   90.00
_cell.angle_beta   90.00
_cell.angle_gamma   90.00
#
_symmetry.space_group_name_H-M   'P 1'
#
loop_
_entity.id
_entity.type
_entity.pdbx_description
1 polymer ?
#
loop_
_entity_poly.entity_id
_entity_poly.type
_entity_poly.pdbx_seq_one_letter_code
_entity_poly.pdbx_strand_id
1 'polypeptide(L)' 'TVLTTKIWPRTTALAELTWSGNKDRKGHHRGYEFTQRILNFREYLIKLGYNVSPLVPKYCLLNPHACDLYKTPPVY' A
#
# COMPACT_ATOMS: atom_id res chain seq x y z
N THR A 1 3.52 -13.31 18.59
CA THR A 1 3.92 -12.87 17.22
C THR A 1 2.77 -12.58 16.26
N VAL A 2 1.49 -12.74 16.62
CA VAL A 2 0.33 -12.49 15.71
C VAL A 2 -0.09 -11.02 15.64
N LEU A 3 0.27 -10.21 16.64
CA LEU A 3 -0.15 -8.81 16.71
C LEU A 3 0.42 -7.97 15.54
N THR A 4 1.72 -8.10 15.28
CA THR A 4 2.41 -7.29 14.26
C THR A 4 1.88 -7.56 12.86
N THR A 5 1.58 -8.82 12.52
CA THR A 5 1.01 -9.20 11.23
C THR A 5 -0.43 -8.74 11.07
N LYS A 6 -1.21 -8.62 12.17
CA LYS A 6 -2.55 -8.02 12.11
C LYS A 6 -2.49 -6.50 11.96
N ILE A 7 -1.55 -5.83 12.62
CA ILE A 7 -1.44 -4.36 12.58
C ILE A 7 -0.87 -3.92 11.22
N TRP A 8 0.29 -4.45 10.85
CA TRP A 8 1.04 -4.02 9.68
C TRP A 8 0.77 -4.89 8.46
N PRO A 9 0.61 -4.30 7.25
CA PRO A 9 0.78 -2.88 6.92
C PRO A 9 -0.55 -2.09 6.87
N ARG A 10 -1.67 -2.64 7.37
CA ARG A 10 -3.00 -2.00 7.29
C ARG A 10 -3.03 -0.64 7.99
N THR A 11 -2.38 -0.52 9.14
CA THR A 11 -2.25 0.76 9.85
C THR A 11 -1.39 1.78 9.11
N THR A 12 -0.49 1.38 8.21
CA THR A 12 0.23 2.32 7.32
C THR A 12 -0.74 3.04 6.39
N ALA A 13 -1.76 2.34 5.87
CA ALA A 13 -2.79 2.96 5.05
C ALA A 13 -3.61 4.00 5.82
N LEU A 14 -3.97 3.66 7.07
CA LEU A 14 -4.64 4.61 7.96
C LEU A 14 -3.74 5.82 8.26
N ALA A 15 -2.44 5.61 8.47
CA ALA A 15 -1.49 6.68 8.72
C ALA A 15 -1.41 7.68 7.55
N GLU A 16 -1.33 7.21 6.30
CA GLU A 16 -1.34 8.11 5.14
C GLU A 16 -2.66 8.90 5.04
N LEU A 17 -3.79 8.21 5.29
CA LEU A 17 -5.12 8.80 5.26
C LEU A 17 -5.26 9.94 6.29
N THR A 18 -4.82 9.73 7.53
CA THR A 18 -4.93 10.76 8.57
C THR A 18 -3.86 11.85 8.47
N TRP A 19 -2.71 11.56 7.86
CA TRP A 19 -1.62 12.52 7.72
C TRP A 19 -1.78 13.45 6.50
N SER A 20 -2.15 12.89 5.35
CA SER A 20 -2.18 13.62 4.07
C SER A 20 -3.40 13.31 3.20
N GLY A 21 -4.36 12.55 3.71
CA GLY A 21 -5.56 12.17 2.98
C GLY A 21 -5.33 11.06 1.94
N ASN A 22 -6.39 10.75 1.22
CA ASN A 22 -6.42 9.78 0.11
C ASN A 22 -6.78 10.42 -1.24
N LYS A 23 -6.68 11.75 -1.33
CA LYS A 23 -7.00 12.50 -2.55
C LYS A 23 -5.74 13.10 -3.16
N ASP A 24 -5.72 13.18 -4.50
CA ASP A 24 -4.68 13.88 -5.25
C ASP A 24 -4.90 15.41 -5.22
N ARG A 25 -4.06 16.17 -5.94
CA ARG A 25 -4.20 17.64 -6.05
C ARG A 25 -5.50 18.10 -6.71
N LYS A 26 -6.18 17.22 -7.46
CA LYS A 26 -7.43 17.48 -8.17
C LYS A 26 -8.66 17.00 -7.40
N GLY A 27 -8.49 16.36 -6.24
CA GLY A 27 -9.56 15.81 -5.42
C GLY A 27 -9.99 14.38 -5.77
N HIS A 28 -9.28 13.69 -6.67
CA HIS A 28 -9.56 12.31 -7.05
C HIS A 28 -8.92 11.31 -6.09
N HIS A 29 -9.55 10.17 -5.88
CA HIS A 29 -9.00 9.12 -5.04
C HIS A 29 -7.67 8.56 -5.59
N ARG A 30 -6.59 8.65 -4.82
CA ARG A 30 -5.23 8.24 -5.25
C ARG A 30 -4.84 6.81 -4.87
N GLY A 31 -5.83 5.92 -4.70
CA GLY A 31 -5.61 4.52 -4.34
C GLY A 31 -4.71 3.77 -5.33
N TYR A 32 -4.82 4.09 -6.62
CA TYR A 32 -3.97 3.52 -7.68
C TYR A 32 -2.48 3.83 -7.47
N GLU A 33 -2.15 5.09 -7.18
CA GLU A 33 -0.77 5.51 -6.91
C GLU A 33 -0.27 5.00 -5.56
N PHE A 34 -1.18 4.81 -4.60
CA PHE A 34 -0.86 4.33 -3.25
C PHE A 34 -0.33 2.90 -3.24
N THR A 35 -0.76 2.05 -4.17
CA THR A 35 -0.36 0.63 -4.26
C THR A 35 1.15 0.46 -4.17
N GLN A 36 1.94 1.17 -4.98
CA GLN A 36 3.39 0.99 -4.96
C GLN A 36 4.05 1.53 -3.68
N ARG A 37 3.53 2.63 -3.11
CA ARG A 37 4.06 3.21 -1.86
C ARG A 37 3.90 2.25 -0.69
N ILE A 38 2.70 1.70 -0.48
CA ILE A 38 2.46 0.80 0.65
C ILE A 38 3.24 -0.51 0.51
N LEU A 39 3.40 -1.03 -0.72
CA LEU A 39 4.20 -2.23 -0.95
C LEU A 39 5.68 -2.01 -0.66
N ASN A 40 6.24 -0.87 -1.08
CA ASN A 40 7.62 -0.51 -0.72
C ASN A 40 7.78 -0.29 0.79
N PHE A 41 6.82 0.39 1.43
CA PHE A 41 6.85 0.60 2.88
C PHE A 41 6.76 -0.71 3.67
N ARG A 42 5.99 -1.69 3.17
CA ARG A 42 5.94 -3.04 3.74
C ARG A 42 7.30 -3.72 3.74
N GLU A 43 8.07 -3.63 2.65
CA GLU A 43 9.44 -4.16 2.60
C GLU A 43 10.37 -3.39 3.54
N TYR A 44 10.18 -2.08 3.66
CA TYR A 44 10.93 -1.26 4.61
C TYR A 44 10.71 -1.72 6.06
N LEU A 45 9.45 -1.96 6.47
CA LEU A 45 9.13 -2.49 7.80
C LEU A 45 9.76 -3.87 8.05
N ILE A 46 9.84 -4.72 7.03
CA ILE A 46 10.51 -6.03 7.14
C ILE A 46 12.01 -5.85 7.31
N LYS A 47 12.64 -4.93 6.58
CA LYS A 47 14.06 -4.59 6.76
C LYS A 47 14.36 -4.04 8.16
N LEU A 48 13.39 -3.38 8.80
CA LEU A 48 13.48 -2.95 10.20
C LEU A 48 13.30 -4.09 11.22
N GLY A 49 13.00 -5.31 10.77
CA GLY A 49 12.86 -6.49 11.63
C GLY A 49 11.43 -6.79 12.08
N TYR A 50 10.42 -6.07 11.58
CA TYR A 50 9.02 -6.35 11.92
C TYR A 50 8.48 -7.51 11.09
N ASN A 51 7.69 -8.39 11.73
CA ASN A 51 6.93 -9.42 11.02
C ASN A 51 5.62 -8.83 10.50
N VAL A 52 5.57 -8.57 9.19
CA VAL A 52 4.51 -7.84 8.48
C VAL A 52 3.76 -8.76 7.52
N SER A 53 2.43 -8.67 7.51
CA SER A 53 1.61 -9.46 6.60
C SER A 53 1.98 -9.20 5.14
N PRO A 54 2.05 -10.24 4.28
CA PRO A 54 2.07 -10.04 2.83
C PRO A 54 0.73 -9.44 2.37
N LEU A 55 0.77 -8.60 1.33
CA LEU A 55 -0.41 -8.02 0.69
C LEU A 55 -0.67 -8.63 -0.69
N VAL A 56 0.38 -8.82 -1.47
CA VAL A 56 0.35 -9.29 -2.86
C VAL A 56 1.58 -10.18 -3.13
N PRO A 57 1.57 -10.98 -4.20
CA PRO A 57 2.77 -11.65 -4.68
C PRO A 57 3.92 -10.66 -4.95
N LYS A 58 5.17 -11.06 -4.67
CA LYS A 58 6.35 -10.20 -4.90
C LYS A 58 6.48 -9.76 -6.36
N TYR A 59 5.93 -10.52 -7.30
CA TYR A 59 5.82 -10.13 -8.71
C TYR A 59 5.15 -8.77 -8.90
N CYS A 60 4.10 -8.45 -8.13
CA CYS A 60 3.35 -7.19 -8.23
C CYS A 60 4.12 -5.97 -7.72
N LEU A 61 5.10 -6.20 -6.82
CA LEU A 61 6.03 -5.16 -6.37
C LEU A 61 7.09 -4.89 -7.45
N LEU A 62 7.57 -5.93 -8.13
CA LEU A 62 8.60 -5.81 -9.17
C LEU A 62 8.04 -5.30 -10.50
N ASN A 63 6.75 -5.53 -10.75
CA ASN A 63 6.05 -5.12 -11.98
C ASN A 63 4.87 -4.20 -11.61
N PRO A 64 5.10 -2.88 -11.56
CA PRO A 64 4.07 -1.93 -11.19
C PRO A 64 2.81 -2.08 -12.04
N HIS A 65 1.65 -2.05 -11.38
CA HIS A 65 0.32 -2.14 -12.00
C HIS A 65 0.01 -3.46 -12.74
N ALA A 66 0.90 -4.46 -12.68
CA ALA A 66 0.66 -5.77 -13.33
C ALA A 66 -0.43 -6.61 -12.64
N CYS A 67 -0.78 -6.28 -11.40
CA CYS A 67 -1.76 -6.98 -10.57
C CYS A 67 -3.02 -6.15 -10.30
N ASP A 68 -3.18 -5.04 -11.02
CA ASP A 68 -4.37 -4.21 -10.89
C ASP A 68 -5.55 -4.88 -11.62
N LEU A 69 -6.74 -4.81 -11.02
CA LEU A 69 -7.96 -5.35 -11.62
C LEU A 69 -8.35 -4.59 -12.90
N TYR A 70 -8.10 -3.28 -12.92
CA TYR A 70 -8.38 -2.39 -14.05
C TYR A 70 -7.08 -1.78 -14.55
N LYS A 71 -6.87 -1.78 -15.88
CA LYS A 71 -5.66 -1.20 -16.50
C LYS A 71 -5.56 0.32 -16.34
N THR A 72 -6.71 0.99 -16.24
CA THR A 72 -6.79 2.43 -16.03
C THR A 72 -7.33 2.72 -14.63
N PRO A 73 -6.78 3.72 -13.92
CA PRO A 73 -7.28 4.10 -12.61
C PRO A 73 -8.76 4.53 -12.69
N PRO A 74 -9.66 3.92 -11.92
CA PRO A 74 -11.03 4.39 -11.82
C PRO A 74 -11.07 5.76 -11.14
N VAL A 75 -11.90 6.66 -11.67
CA VAL A 75 -12.08 8.01 -11.13
C VAL A 75 -13.19 7.95 -10.07
N TYR A 76 -12.81 8.13 -8.81
CA TYR A 76 -13.71 8.24 -7.65
C TYR A 76 -13.52 9.56 -6.89
#